data_AF-A0A436ZRC2-F1
#
_entry.id   AF-A0A436ZRC2-F1
#
_cell.length_a   1.000
_cell.length_b   1.000
_cell.length_c   1.000
_cell.angle_alpha   90.00
_cell.angle_beta   90.00
_cell.angle_gamma   90.00
#
_symmetry.space_group_name_H-M   'P 1'
#
loop_
_entity.id
_entity.type
_entity.pdbx_description
1 polymer ?
#
loop_
_entity_poly.entity_id
_entity_poly.type
_entity_poly.pdbx_seq_one_letter_code
_entity_poly.pdbx_strand_id
1 'polypeptide(L)'
;MRRDGRLESFLSSALSQQLDRVLVYLDEAHTRGTDLKLPIGSRAAVTLGPNLAKDKFVQGCMRMRKLGKGHSLTFFAPPDVYAQIQHKTGKAQTESVNLSDILL
;
A
#
# COMPACT_ATOMS: atom_id res chain seq x y z
N MET A 1 -0.22 17.80 -4.63
CA MET A 1 -1.11 18.98 -4.53
C MET A 1 -0.50 19.95 -3.55
N ARG A 2 -0.36 21.23 -3.93
CA ARG A 2 0.14 22.28 -3.04
C ARG A 2 -0.95 22.68 -2.03
N ARG A 3 -0.57 23.37 -0.95
CA ARG A 3 -1.50 23.84 0.10
C ARG A 3 -2.57 24.82 -0.43
N ASP A 4 -2.30 25.49 -1.54
CA ASP A 4 -3.21 26.37 -2.26
C ASP A 4 -4.14 25.63 -3.25
N GLY A 5 -4.10 24.29 -3.26
CA GLY A 5 -4.92 23.46 -4.14
C GLY A 5 -4.36 23.29 -5.55
N ARG A 6 -3.25 23.96 -5.93
CA ARG A 6 -2.68 23.78 -7.28
C ARG A 6 -2.03 22.41 -7.43
N LEU A 7 -2.25 21.81 -8.59
CA LEU A 7 -1.52 20.64 -9.04
C LEU A 7 -0.14 21.08 -9.54
N GLU A 8 0.89 20.36 -9.13
CA GLU A 8 2.26 20.57 -9.54
C GLU A 8 2.85 19.20 -9.87
N SER A 9 3.72 19.14 -10.87
CA SER A 9 4.47 17.93 -11.15
C SER A 9 5.38 17.60 -9.96
N PHE A 10 5.33 16.34 -9.52
CA PHE A 10 6.19 15.86 -8.44
C PHE A 10 7.67 16.05 -8.79
N LEU A 11 8.07 15.74 -10.04
CA LEU A 11 9.48 15.77 -10.46
C LEU A 11 10.10 17.17 -10.44
N SER A 12 9.31 18.22 -10.67
CA SER A 12 9.79 19.61 -10.61
C SER A 12 9.72 20.21 -9.21
N SER A 13 9.00 19.56 -8.29
CA SER A 13 8.79 20.04 -6.93
C SER A 13 10.00 19.74 -6.04
N ALA A 14 10.26 20.62 -5.06
CA ALA A 14 11.26 20.38 -4.02
C ALA A 14 11.00 19.07 -3.23
N LEU A 15 9.74 18.63 -3.18
CA LEU A 15 9.33 17.37 -2.54
C LEU A 15 9.95 16.13 -3.21
N SER A 16 10.38 16.23 -4.47
CA SER A 16 11.07 15.11 -5.17
C SER A 16 12.35 14.67 -4.46
N GLN A 17 13.01 15.57 -3.74
CA GLN A 17 14.24 15.31 -2.99
C GLN A 17 14.01 15.05 -1.50
N GLN A 18 12.76 15.13 -1.03
CA GLN A 18 12.40 15.05 0.39
C GLN A 18 11.36 13.94 0.64
N LEU A 19 11.56 12.78 0.00
CA LEU A 19 10.66 11.63 0.14
C LEU A 19 10.57 11.09 1.59
N ASP A 20 11.51 11.45 2.45
CA ASP A 20 11.51 11.17 3.90
C ASP A 20 10.52 12.02 4.70
N ARG A 21 9.95 13.08 4.10
CA ARG A 21 9.07 14.05 4.77
C ARG A 21 7.67 14.15 4.15
N VAL A 22 7.33 13.23 3.25
CA VAL A 22 6.06 13.27 2.53
C VAL A 22 5.29 11.96 2.70
N LEU A 23 3.97 12.09 2.66
CA LEU A 23 3.09 10.94 2.46
C LEU A 23 2.93 10.72 0.96
N VAL A 24 3.23 9.50 0.52
CA VAL A 24 2.99 9.08 -0.86
C VAL A 24 1.72 8.27 -0.89
N TYR A 25 0.77 8.70 -1.72
CA TYR A 25 -0.42 7.93 -2.05
C TYR A 25 -0.26 7.32 -3.44
N LEU A 26 -0.41 6.00 -3.54
CA LEU A 26 -0.33 5.26 -4.79
C LEU A 26 -1.68 4.62 -5.06
N ASP A 27 -2.36 5.05 -6.12
CA ASP A 27 -3.56 4.39 -6.63
C ASP A 27 -3.28 3.61 -7.92
N GLU A 28 -4.22 2.74 -8.30
CA GLU A 28 -4.05 1.88 -9.47
C GLU A 28 -4.05 2.68 -10.78
N ALA A 29 -4.95 3.66 -10.91
CA ALA A 29 -5.22 4.34 -12.17
C ALA A 29 -4.16 5.40 -12.52
N HIS A 30 -3.76 6.22 -11.56
CA HIS A 30 -2.97 7.42 -11.82
C HIS A 30 -1.48 7.23 -11.54
N THR A 31 -1.09 6.19 -10.79
CA THR A 31 0.33 5.97 -10.44
C THR A 31 1.00 4.83 -11.18
N ARG A 32 0.34 4.27 -12.21
CA ARG A 32 0.88 3.18 -13.02
C ARG A 32 2.21 3.59 -13.67
N GLY A 33 3.24 2.78 -13.46
CA GLY A 33 4.58 3.04 -14.00
C GLY A 33 5.44 4.02 -13.18
N THR A 34 4.91 4.60 -12.09
CA THR A 34 5.69 5.46 -11.21
C THR A 34 6.75 4.64 -10.46
N ASP A 35 7.98 5.15 -10.48
CA ASP A 35 9.12 4.59 -9.75
C ASP A 35 9.65 5.60 -8.73
N LEU A 36 9.17 5.49 -7.49
CA LEU A 36 9.63 6.33 -6.38
C LEU A 36 10.68 5.57 -5.57
N LYS A 37 11.87 6.16 -5.47
CA LYS A 37 12.95 5.67 -4.61
C LYS A 37 12.68 6.07 -3.16
N LEU A 38 11.77 5.34 -2.52
CA LEU A 38 11.43 5.58 -1.11
C LEU A 38 12.66 5.36 -0.21
N PRO A 39 12.85 6.20 0.83
CA PRO A 39 13.94 6.05 1.79
C PRO A 39 13.89 4.71 2.51
N ILE A 40 15.06 4.11 2.75
CA ILE A 40 15.17 2.86 3.52
C ILE A 40 14.47 3.02 4.87
N GLY A 41 13.72 2.01 5.30
CA GLY A 41 12.90 2.08 6.51
C GLY A 41 11.46 2.52 6.29
N SER A 42 11.11 2.99 5.09
CA SER A 42 9.71 3.34 4.75
C SER A 42 8.75 2.18 5.02
N ARG A 43 7.60 2.52 5.61
CA ARG A 43 6.48 1.61 5.84
C ARG A 43 5.28 2.07 5.04
N ALA A 44 4.62 1.16 4.36
CA ALA A 44 3.39 1.45 3.62
C ALA A 44 2.17 0.77 4.24
N ALA A 45 1.05 1.45 4.13
CA ALA A 45 -0.27 0.93 4.41
C ALA A 45 -0.91 0.45 3.10
N VAL A 46 -1.30 -0.82 3.04
CA VAL A 46 -2.00 -1.41 1.89
C VAL A 46 -3.47 -1.59 2.28
N THR A 47 -4.35 -0.95 1.53
CA THR A 47 -5.79 -1.09 1.72
C THR A 47 -6.31 -2.29 0.95
N LEU A 48 -7.08 -3.14 1.62
CA LEU A 48 -7.74 -4.30 1.04
C LEU A 48 -9.19 -3.93 0.71
N GLY A 49 -9.59 -4.17 -0.53
CA GLY A 49 -10.95 -3.93 -1.01
C GLY A 49 -11.61 -5.21 -1.49
N PRO A 50 -12.95 -5.21 -1.62
CA PRO A 50 -13.67 -6.34 -2.20
C PRO A 50 -13.20 -6.59 -3.65
N ASN A 51 -13.15 -7.86 -4.05
CA ASN A 51 -12.74 -8.27 -5.40
C ASN A 51 -11.32 -7.81 -5.82
N LEU A 52 -10.45 -7.50 -4.87
CA LEU A 52 -9.05 -7.21 -5.17
C LEU A 52 -8.35 -8.47 -5.67
N ALA A 53 -7.98 -8.46 -6.95
CA ALA A 53 -7.23 -9.56 -7.55
C ALA A 53 -5.82 -9.68 -6.92
N LYS A 54 -5.37 -10.92 -6.72
CA LYS A 54 -4.04 -11.25 -6.18
C LYS A 54 -2.92 -10.51 -6.91
N ASP A 55 -2.94 -10.50 -8.24
CA ASP A 55 -1.90 -9.84 -9.03
C ASP A 55 -1.86 -8.33 -8.80
N LYS A 56 -3.02 -7.68 -8.70
CA LYS A 56 -3.10 -6.25 -8.39
C LYS A 56 -2.58 -5.94 -6.99
N PHE A 57 -2.96 -6.75 -6.01
CA PHE A 57 -2.45 -6.67 -4.64
C PHE A 57 -0.93 -6.79 -4.59
N VAL A 58 -0.37 -7.83 -5.22
CA VAL A 58 1.08 -8.06 -5.27
C VAL A 58 1.79 -6.92 -6.02
N GLN A 59 1.26 -6.47 -7.15
CA GLN A 59 1.83 -5.35 -7.91
C GLN A 59 1.86 -4.05 -7.10
N GLY A 60 0.83 -3.79 -6.30
CA GLY A 60 0.80 -2.66 -5.36
C GLY A 60 1.87 -2.79 -4.28
N CYS A 61 1.95 -3.95 -3.62
CA CYS A 61 2.96 -4.25 -2.60
C CYS A 61 4.39 -4.10 -3.15
N MET A 62 4.64 -4.55 -4.38
CA MET A 62 5.95 -4.52 -5.03
C MET A 62 6.42 -3.11 -5.42
N ARG A 63 5.57 -2.09 -5.29
CA ARG A 63 6.02 -0.68 -5.35
C ARG A 63 6.97 -0.33 -4.21
N MET A 64 6.85 -1.02 -3.07
CA MET A 64 7.84 -1.00 -2.00
C MET A 64 9.05 -1.88 -2.36
N ARG A 65 9.91 -1.38 -3.26
CA ARG A 65 11.14 -2.10 -3.62
C ARG A 65 11.99 -2.38 -2.38
N LYS A 66 12.67 -3.53 -2.32
CA LYS A 66 13.40 -3.99 -1.12
C LYS A 66 12.48 -4.24 0.09
N LEU A 67 11.22 -4.62 -0.16
CA LEU A 67 10.34 -5.13 0.88
C LEU A 67 10.99 -6.29 1.65
N GLY A 68 10.94 -6.24 2.99
CA GLY A 68 11.62 -7.19 3.86
C GLY A 68 13.14 -6.95 4.03
N LYS A 69 13.70 -5.98 3.28
CA LYS A 69 15.11 -5.55 3.38
C LYS A 69 15.19 -4.05 3.75
N GLY A 70 14.46 -3.70 4.81
CA GLY A 70 14.34 -2.34 5.33
C GLY A 70 12.94 -1.75 5.16
N HIS A 71 12.23 -2.05 4.06
CA HIS A 71 10.84 -1.65 3.91
C HIS A 71 9.87 -2.66 4.52
N SER A 72 8.72 -2.17 4.99
CA SER A 72 7.66 -2.98 5.59
C SER A 72 6.28 -2.56 5.11
N LEU A 73 5.31 -3.46 5.29
CA LEU A 73 3.90 -3.23 4.98
C LEU A 73 3.04 -3.40 6.22
N THR A 74 1.87 -2.78 6.19
CA THR A 74 0.74 -3.06 7.09
C THR A 74 -0.53 -3.09 6.25
N PHE A 75 -1.51 -3.90 6.64
CA PHE A 75 -2.75 -4.05 5.90
C PHE A 75 -3.92 -3.41 6.64
N PHE A 76 -4.81 -2.77 5.90
CA PHE A 76 -6.06 -2.24 6.41
C PHE A 76 -7.20 -2.84 5.60
N ALA A 77 -8.16 -3.45 6.29
CA ALA A 77 -9.36 -4.00 5.68
C ALA A 77 -10.59 -3.38 6.36
N PRO A 78 -11.59 -2.96 5.59
CA PRO A 78 -12.94 -2.74 6.11
C PRO A 78 -13.47 -4.00 6.82
N PRO A 79 -14.39 -3.87 7.79
CA PRO A 79 -14.89 -5.01 8.58
C PRO A 79 -15.47 -6.16 7.73
N ASP A 80 -16.16 -5.83 6.64
CA ASP A 80 -16.72 -6.79 5.69
C ASP A 80 -15.64 -7.57 4.94
N VAL A 81 -14.57 -6.90 4.48
CA VAL A 81 -13.43 -7.55 3.83
C VAL A 81 -12.66 -8.43 4.82
N TYR A 82 -12.47 -7.95 6.05
CA TYR A 82 -11.81 -8.72 7.12
C TYR A 82 -12.59 -10.00 7.44
N ALA A 83 -13.91 -9.90 7.57
CA ALA A 83 -14.79 -11.06 7.80
C ALA A 83 -14.73 -12.07 6.64
N GLN A 84 -14.65 -11.60 5.39
CA GLN A 84 -14.47 -12.50 4.23
C GLN A 84 -13.14 -13.26 4.29
N ILE A 85 -12.05 -12.61 4.70
CA ILE A 85 -10.75 -13.26 4.87
C ILE A 85 -10.82 -14.32 5.98
N GLN A 86 -11.42 -14.00 7.14
CA GLN A 86 -11.61 -14.96 8.23
C GLN A 86 -12.43 -16.18 7.79
N HIS A 87 -13.55 -15.94 7.09
CA HIS A 87 -14.40 -17.03 6.59
C HIS A 87 -13.67 -17.95 5.61
N LYS A 88 -12.90 -17.38 4.67
CA LYS A 88 -12.10 -18.17 3.71
C LYS A 88 -10.96 -18.96 4.36
N THR A 89 -10.39 -18.44 5.44
CA THR A 89 -9.27 -19.05 6.15
C THR A 89 -9.71 -20.01 7.26
N GLY A 90 -11.01 -20.10 7.54
CA GLY A 90 -11.55 -20.91 8.63
C GLY A 90 -11.20 -20.38 10.02
N LYS A 91 -10.75 -19.14 10.12
CA LYS A 91 -10.32 -18.52 11.38
C LYS A 91 -11.50 -18.02 12.20
N ALA A 92 -11.45 -18.23 13.51
CA ALA A 92 -12.42 -17.65 14.42
C ALA A 92 -12.31 -16.11 14.46
N GLN A 93 -13.38 -15.44 14.88
CA GLN A 93 -13.44 -13.97 14.93
C GLN A 93 -12.37 -13.36 15.86
N THR A 94 -11.93 -14.13 16.86
CA THR A 94 -10.90 -13.78 17.85
C THR A 94 -9.46 -14.03 17.36
N GLU A 95 -9.28 -14.74 16.24
CA GLU A 95 -7.97 -15.04 15.68
C GLU A 95 -7.47 -13.91 14.78
N SER A 96 -6.19 -13.59 14.90
CA SER A 96 -5.54 -12.58 14.07
C SER A 96 -5.35 -13.07 12.64
N VAL A 97 -5.71 -12.23 11.67
CA VAL A 97 -5.40 -12.43 10.25
C VAL A 97 -3.92 -12.10 9.99
N ASN A 98 -3.23 -13.02 9.33
CA ASN A 98 -1.81 -12.95 8.99
C ASN A 98 -1.62 -12.69 7.49
N LEU A 99 -0.38 -12.40 7.09
CA LEU A 99 0.03 -12.24 5.69
C LEU A 99 -0.36 -13.41 4.78
N SER A 100 -0.25 -14.65 5.28
CA SER A 100 -0.64 -15.85 4.54
C SER A 100 -2.11 -15.85 4.14
N ASP A 101 -2.96 -15.26 4.98
CA ASP A 101 -4.41 -15.30 4.84
C ASP A 101 -4.90 -14.32 3.76
N ILE A 102 -4.12 -13.27 3.50
CA ILE A 102 -4.41 -12.25 2.50
C ILE A 102 -4.08 -12.75 1.08
N LEU A 103 -3.22 -13.77 0.95
CA LEU A 103 -2.71 -14.28 -0.32
C LEU A 103 -3.48 -15.51 -0.87
N LEU A 104 -4.51 -15.96 -0.16
CA LEU A 104 -5.33 -17.13 -0.47
C LEU A 104 -6.34 -16.87 -1.60
#